data_AF-A0A1V4DIW2-F1
#
_entry.id   AF-A0A1V4DIW2-F1
#
_cell.length_a   1.000
_cell.length_b   1.000
_cell.length_c   1.000
_cell.angle_alpha   90.00
_cell.angle_beta   90.00
_cell.angle_gamma   90.00
#
_symmetry.space_group_name_H-M   'P 1'
#
loop_
_entity.id
_entity.type
_entity.pdbx_description
1 polymer ?
#
loop_
_entity_poly.entity_id
_entity_poly.type
_entity_poly.pdbx_seq_one_letter_code
_entity_poly.pdbx_strand_id
1 'polypeptide(L)'
;MEETLFTTYHSLILGALKKYHITPSHPEFDDYLQHARIELLLTHRDYQKRPDNRAPFRPFVYQKICWATVDKIRKEQRRYDKDIIEDTQLDLLTEDNDISSSLATTDLYHQLAQTLTPCEKNIWLIVFLIN
;
A
#
# COMPACT_ATOMS: atom_id res chain seq x y z
N MET A 1 -13.22 29.29 -17.51
CA MET A 1 -12.73 29.84 -16.22
C MET A 1 -11.71 28.90 -15.56
N GLU A 2 -11.93 27.59 -15.58
CA GLU A 2 -10.96 26.61 -15.05
C GLU A 2 -9.73 26.41 -15.97
N GLU A 3 -9.94 26.44 -17.29
CA GLU A 3 -8.86 26.28 -18.27
C GLU A 3 -7.79 27.39 -18.19
N THR A 4 -8.21 28.62 -17.90
CA THR A 4 -7.31 29.76 -17.65
C THR A 4 -6.51 29.63 -16.35
N LEU A 5 -7.07 28.94 -15.34
CA LEU A 5 -6.36 28.64 -14.10
C LEU A 5 -5.23 27.65 -14.38
N PHE A 6 -5.52 26.59 -15.14
CA PHE A 6 -4.53 25.58 -15.47
C PHE A 6 -3.37 26.14 -16.28
N THR A 7 -3.62 26.97 -17.28
CA THR A 7 -2.54 27.60 -18.07
C THR A 7 -1.67 28.53 -17.22
N THR A 8 -2.29 29.32 -16.33
CA THR A 8 -1.58 30.26 -15.43
C THR A 8 -0.66 29.54 -14.44
N TYR A 9 -1.12 28.42 -13.87
CA TYR A 9 -0.39 27.68 -12.82
C TYR A 9 0.33 26.44 -13.34
N HIS A 10 0.33 26.19 -14.66
CA HIS A 10 0.96 25.01 -15.24
C HIS A 10 2.44 24.88 -14.90
N SER A 11 3.21 25.96 -15.08
CA SER A 11 4.64 25.99 -14.75
C SER A 11 4.91 25.78 -13.25
N LEU A 12 3.99 26.22 -12.39
CA LEU A 12 4.07 26.02 -10.95
C LEU A 12 3.81 24.56 -10.57
N ILE A 13 2.85 23.90 -11.22
CA ILE A 13 2.62 22.46 -11.07
C ILE A 13 3.86 21.68 -11.51
N LEU A 14 4.40 21.98 -12.69
CA LEU A 14 5.62 21.32 -13.19
C LEU A 14 6.81 21.52 -12.24
N GLY A 15 6.96 22.73 -11.68
CA GLY A 15 7.98 23.00 -10.66
C GLY A 15 7.81 22.17 -9.40
N ALA A 16 6.57 22.02 -8.93
CA ALA A 16 6.26 21.21 -7.74
C ALA A 16 6.55 19.72 -7.98
N LEU A 17 6.18 19.18 -9.13
CA LEU A 17 6.45 17.78 -9.50
C LEU A 17 7.95 17.52 -9.69
N LYS A 18 8.65 18.46 -10.36
CA LYS A 18 10.11 18.37 -10.59
C LYS A 18 10.90 18.28 -9.30
N LYS A 19 10.43 18.93 -8.22
CA LYS A 19 11.03 18.84 -6.88
C LYS A 19 11.12 17.40 -6.35
N TYR A 20 10.20 16.55 -6.76
CA TYR A 20 10.13 15.14 -6.38
C TYR A 20 10.58 14.19 -7.50
N HIS A 21 11.39 14.70 -8.44
CA HIS A 21 11.91 13.94 -9.59
C HIS A 21 10.82 13.39 -10.54
N ILE A 22 9.58 13.86 -10.41
CA ILE A 22 8.49 13.54 -11.35
C ILE A 22 8.62 14.47 -12.55
N THR A 23 9.20 13.95 -13.62
CA THR A 23 9.41 14.65 -14.89
C THR A 23 8.60 13.98 -16.00
N PRO A 24 8.45 14.58 -17.20
CA PRO A 24 7.71 13.95 -18.30
C PRO A 24 8.20 12.55 -18.71
N SER A 25 9.41 12.17 -18.34
CA SER A 25 9.94 10.81 -18.53
C SER A 25 9.47 9.80 -17.49
N HIS A 26 8.83 10.23 -16.41
CA HIS A 26 8.31 9.36 -15.37
C HIS A 26 7.12 8.54 -15.91
N PRO A 27 7.06 7.22 -15.70
CA PRO A 27 5.99 6.37 -16.23
C PRO A 27 4.58 6.84 -15.87
N GLU A 28 4.40 7.31 -14.64
CA GLU A 28 3.12 7.80 -14.12
C GLU A 28 2.99 9.33 -14.15
N PHE A 29 3.81 10.02 -14.96
CA PHE A 29 3.85 11.48 -14.98
C PHE A 29 2.46 12.10 -15.18
N ASP A 30 1.68 11.58 -16.13
CA ASP A 30 0.36 12.12 -16.45
C ASP A 30 -0.62 12.00 -15.27
N ASP A 31 -0.54 10.92 -14.50
CA ASP A 31 -1.37 10.72 -13.30
C ASP A 31 -1.00 11.69 -12.19
N TYR A 32 0.30 11.94 -11.99
CA TYR A 32 0.77 12.95 -11.06
C TYR A 32 0.37 14.37 -11.49
N LEU A 33 0.46 14.65 -12.80
CA LEU A 33 0.04 15.92 -13.37
C LEU A 33 -1.46 16.16 -13.19
N GLN A 34 -2.30 15.16 -13.46
CA GLN A 34 -3.74 15.23 -13.25
C GLN A 34 -4.07 15.41 -11.77
N HIS A 35 -3.42 14.65 -10.88
CA HIS A 35 -3.63 14.78 -9.45
C HIS A 35 -3.31 16.19 -8.94
N ALA A 36 -2.19 16.76 -9.38
CA ALA A 36 -1.80 18.13 -9.04
C ALA A 36 -2.80 19.19 -9.58
N ARG A 37 -3.38 18.98 -10.75
CA ARG A 37 -4.44 19.85 -11.31
C ARG A 37 -5.71 19.79 -10.46
N ILE A 38 -6.12 18.61 -10.00
CA ILE A 38 -7.26 18.45 -9.10
C ILE A 38 -7.01 19.19 -7.78
N GLU A 39 -5.82 19.03 -7.19
CA GLU A 39 -5.46 19.71 -5.94
C GLU A 39 -5.45 21.24 -6.09
N LEU A 40 -4.99 21.75 -7.23
CA LEU A 40 -5.06 23.18 -7.57
C LEU A 40 -6.51 23.69 -7.58
N LEU A 41 -7.44 22.96 -8.21
CA LEU A 41 -8.86 23.34 -8.24
C LEU A 41 -9.48 23.34 -6.84
N LEU A 42 -9.25 22.28 -6.06
CA LEU A 42 -9.75 22.17 -4.69
C LEU A 42 -9.23 23.30 -3.81
N THR A 43 -7.91 23.54 -3.88
CA THR A 43 -7.24 24.61 -3.15
C THR A 43 -7.76 25.98 -3.57
N HIS A 44 -7.98 26.22 -4.86
CA HIS A 44 -8.54 27.48 -5.35
C HIS A 44 -9.96 27.72 -4.83
N ARG A 45 -10.82 26.69 -4.89
CA ARG A 45 -12.20 26.75 -4.36
C ARG A 45 -12.22 27.03 -2.86
N ASP A 46 -11.36 26.36 -2.10
CA ASP A 46 -11.30 26.53 -0.65
C ASP A 46 -10.64 27.84 -0.25
N TYR A 47 -9.67 28.31 -1.04
CA TYR A 47 -9.11 29.64 -0.91
C TYR A 47 -10.23 30.66 -1.01
N GLN A 48 -11.04 30.65 -2.09
CA GLN A 48 -12.14 31.60 -2.32
C GLN A 48 -13.12 31.74 -1.14
N LYS A 49 -13.46 30.63 -0.45
CA LYS A 49 -14.44 30.60 0.65
C LYS A 49 -14.05 31.37 1.92
N ARG A 50 -12.77 31.71 2.13
CA ARG A 50 -12.29 32.35 3.37
C ARG A 50 -11.61 33.70 3.09
N PRO A 51 -12.35 34.82 3.00
CA PRO A 51 -11.81 36.09 2.49
C PRO A 51 -10.78 36.79 3.37
N ASP A 52 -10.72 36.52 4.68
CA ASP A 52 -9.94 37.35 5.60
C ASP A 52 -8.47 36.90 5.76
N ASN A 53 -7.55 37.88 5.62
CA ASN A 53 -6.11 37.79 5.89
C ASN A 53 -5.37 36.60 5.23
N ARG A 54 -5.61 36.38 3.94
CA ARG A 54 -4.97 35.29 3.18
C ARG A 54 -3.53 35.61 2.80
N ALA A 55 -2.63 34.67 3.07
CA ALA A 55 -1.32 34.64 2.40
C ALA A 55 -1.49 34.62 0.87
N PRO A 56 -0.47 35.05 0.10
CA PRO A 56 -0.53 35.01 -1.36
C PRO A 56 -0.88 33.60 -1.86
N PHE A 57 -1.80 33.50 -2.82
CA PHE A 57 -2.31 32.20 -3.29
C PHE A 57 -1.22 31.30 -3.90
N ARG A 58 -0.26 31.88 -4.65
CA ARG A 58 0.84 31.16 -5.31
C ARG A 58 1.66 30.25 -4.37
N PRO A 59 2.32 30.78 -3.32
CA PRO A 59 3.11 29.95 -2.40
C PRO A 59 2.23 28.96 -1.62
N PHE A 60 1.00 29.35 -1.29
CA PHE A 60 0.04 28.46 -0.63
C PHE A 60 -0.30 27.24 -1.48
N VAL A 61 -0.70 27.45 -2.74
CA VAL A 61 -1.07 26.35 -3.62
C VAL A 61 0.12 25.48 -4.03
N TYR A 62 1.30 26.09 -4.21
CA TYR A 62 2.54 25.34 -4.44
C TYR A 62 2.82 24.35 -3.30
N GLN A 63 2.70 24.81 -2.05
CA GLN A 63 2.90 23.95 -0.89
C GLN A 63 1.85 22.84 -0.81
N LYS A 64 0.59 23.14 -1.13
CA LYS A 64 -0.49 22.13 -1.17
C LYS A 64 -0.22 21.04 -2.19
N ILE A 65 0.16 21.41 -3.42
CA ILE A 65 0.52 20.46 -4.47
C ILE A 65 1.74 19.61 -4.04
N CYS A 66 2.75 20.22 -3.42
CA CYS A 66 3.91 19.48 -2.91
C CYS A 66 3.48 18.42 -1.88
N TRP A 67 2.64 18.78 -0.91
CA TRP A 67 2.14 17.83 0.09
C TRP A 67 1.30 16.72 -0.51
N ALA A 68 0.37 17.06 -1.41
CA ALA A 68 -0.45 16.06 -2.10
C ALA A 68 0.42 15.07 -2.91
N THR A 69 1.46 15.55 -3.58
CA THR A 69 2.41 14.72 -4.33
C THR A 69 3.15 13.76 -3.40
N VAL A 70 3.69 14.25 -2.29
CA VAL A 70 4.39 13.40 -1.31
C VAL A 70 3.45 12.37 -0.69
N ASP A 71 2.22 12.75 -0.37
CA ASP A 71 1.25 11.82 0.20
C ASP A 71 0.86 10.73 -0.79
N LYS A 72 0.80 11.04 -2.09
CA LYS A 72 0.62 10.04 -3.14
C LYS A 72 1.80 9.06 -3.20
N ILE A 73 3.04 9.56 -3.26
CA ILE A 73 4.26 8.73 -3.22
C ILE A 73 4.27 7.82 -1.99
N ARG A 74 3.94 8.35 -0.80
CA ARG A 74 3.86 7.56 0.44
C ARG A 74 2.79 6.48 0.39
N LYS A 75 1.66 6.73 -0.28
CA LYS A 75 0.59 5.73 -0.45
C LYS A 75 1.02 4.62 -1.40
N GLU A 76 1.69 4.97 -2.48
CA GLU A 76 2.24 4.00 -3.44
C GLU A 76 3.31 3.14 -2.77
N GLN A 77 4.24 3.74 -2.03
CA GLN A 77 5.24 2.98 -1.27
C GLN A 77 4.60 1.99 -0.29
N ARG A 78 3.59 2.41 0.48
CA ARG A 78 2.87 1.50 1.39
C ARG A 78 2.14 0.37 0.68
N ARG A 79 1.65 0.60 -0.54
CA ARG A 79 1.03 -0.44 -1.36
C ARG A 79 2.07 -1.44 -1.82
N TYR A 80 3.17 -0.93 -2.39
CA TYR A 80 4.30 -1.75 -2.81
C TYR A 80 4.87 -2.60 -1.67
N ASP A 81 5.08 -2.00 -0.49
CA ASP A 81 5.57 -2.73 0.70
C ASP A 81 4.60 -3.84 1.11
N LYS A 82 3.29 -3.59 1.02
CA LYS A 82 2.26 -4.59 1.33
C LYS A 82 2.26 -5.71 0.29
N ASP A 83 2.33 -5.37 -0.98
CA ASP A 83 2.29 -6.32 -2.09
C ASP A 83 3.52 -7.25 -2.03
N ILE A 84 4.71 -6.73 -1.72
CA ILE A 84 5.92 -7.57 -1.48
C ILE A 84 5.70 -8.56 -0.33
N ILE A 85 5.10 -8.12 0.78
CA ILE A 85 4.84 -8.99 1.93
C ILE A 85 3.88 -10.11 1.53
N GLU A 86 2.85 -9.79 0.74
CA GLU A 86 1.86 -10.76 0.27
C GLU A 86 2.49 -11.78 -0.70
N ASP A 87 3.32 -11.32 -1.64
CA ASP A 87 4.07 -12.19 -2.54
C ASP A 87 5.04 -13.11 -1.78
N THR A 88 5.75 -12.57 -0.79
CA THR A 88 6.65 -13.36 0.07
C THR A 88 5.87 -14.42 0.86
N GLN A 89 4.67 -14.09 1.35
CA GLN A 89 3.82 -15.06 2.04
C GLN A 89 3.28 -16.13 1.09
N LEU A 90 2.97 -15.77 -0.16
CA LEU A 90 2.52 -16.72 -1.17
C LEU A 90 3.64 -17.70 -1.55
N ASP A 91 4.87 -17.20 -1.71
CA ASP A 91 6.04 -18.04 -1.99
C ASP A 91 6.32 -19.04 -0.86
N LEU A 92 6.16 -18.62 0.40
CA LEU A 92 6.26 -19.49 1.58
C LEU A 92 5.15 -20.56 1.66
N LEU A 93 4.00 -20.33 1.03
CA LEU A 93 2.93 -21.35 0.94
C LEU A 93 3.19 -22.35 -0.20
N THR A 94 3.99 -21.99 -1.20
CA THR A 94 4.35 -22.86 -2.33
C THR A 94 5.63 -23.68 -2.09
N GLU A 95 6.53 -23.24 -1.22
CA GLU A 95 7.68 -24.04 -0.79
C GLU A 95 7.25 -25.10 0.23
N ASP A 96 7.08 -26.33 -0.25
CA ASP A 96 6.99 -27.59 0.50
C ASP A 96 5.98 -27.65 1.66
N ASN A 97 4.70 -27.76 1.30
CA ASN A 97 3.92 -28.83 1.91
C ASN A 97 3.83 -29.96 0.89
N ASP A 98 4.80 -30.87 0.92
CA ASP A 98 4.67 -32.17 0.30
C ASP A 98 3.54 -32.90 1.06
N ILE A 99 2.28 -32.62 0.66
CA ILE A 99 1.05 -33.10 1.30
C ILE A 99 1.13 -34.62 1.48
N SER A 100 1.80 -35.32 0.56
CA SER A 100 2.09 -36.75 0.65
C SER A 100 2.96 -37.13 1.85
N SER A 101 3.97 -36.32 2.22
CA SER A 101 4.77 -36.54 3.43
C SER A 101 3.95 -36.34 4.70
N SER A 102 3.11 -35.29 4.73
CA SER A 102 2.20 -35.02 5.84
C SER A 102 1.20 -36.16 6.03
N LEU A 103 0.55 -36.61 4.95
CA LEU A 103 -0.38 -37.75 4.96
C LEU A 103 0.29 -39.04 5.44
N ALA A 104 1.50 -39.34 4.93
CA ALA A 104 2.25 -40.53 5.32
C ALA A 104 2.61 -40.52 6.81
N THR A 105 2.94 -39.35 7.37
CA THR A 105 3.17 -39.24 8.81
C THR A 105 1.88 -39.45 9.60
N THR A 106 0.75 -38.88 9.16
CA THR A 106 -0.56 -39.05 9.80
C THR A 106 -1.00 -40.51 9.83
N ASP A 107 -0.83 -41.24 8.71
CA ASP A 107 -1.14 -42.67 8.64
C ASP A 107 -0.25 -43.50 9.55
N LEU A 108 1.05 -43.18 9.63
CA LEU A 108 1.98 -43.82 10.57
C LEU A 108 1.59 -43.56 12.03
N TYR A 109 1.19 -42.34 12.38
CA TYR A 109 0.69 -42.01 13.72
C TYR A 109 -0.58 -42.80 14.05
N HIS A 110 -1.50 -42.95 13.10
CA HIS A 110 -2.71 -43.75 13.31
C HIS A 110 -2.42 -45.23 13.51
N GLN A 111 -1.46 -45.79 12.77
CA GLN A 111 -1.04 -47.18 12.95
C GLN A 111 -0.38 -47.41 14.32
N LEU A 112 0.52 -46.51 14.73
CA LEU A 112 1.15 -46.57 16.05
C LEU A 112 0.11 -46.43 17.17
N ALA A 113 -0.84 -45.50 17.02
CA ALA A 113 -1.96 -45.31 17.94
C ALA A 113 -2.76 -46.61 18.16
N GLN A 114 -2.93 -47.45 17.14
CA GLN A 114 -3.65 -48.72 17.31
C GLN A 114 -2.91 -49.72 18.20
N THR A 115 -1.58 -49.67 18.23
CA THR A 115 -0.73 -50.59 19.01
C THR A 115 -0.52 -50.18 20.48
N LEU A 116 -0.91 -48.95 20.85
CA LEU A 116 -0.75 -48.43 22.21
C LEU A 116 -1.78 -49.04 23.19
N THR A 117 -1.32 -49.29 24.42
CA THR A 117 -2.17 -49.79 25.51
C THR A 117 -3.19 -48.74 25.97
N PRO A 118 -4.27 -49.12 26.67
CA PRO A 118 -5.32 -48.18 27.09
C PRO A 118 -4.80 -47.02 27.96
N CYS A 119 -3.77 -47.28 28.78
CA CYS A 119 -3.14 -46.27 29.63
C CYS A 119 -2.33 -45.25 28.80
N GLU A 120 -1.57 -45.71 27.81
CA GLU A 120 -0.70 -44.85 27.00
C GLU A 120 -1.49 -43.99 26.00
N LYS A 121 -2.60 -44.51 25.47
CA LYS A 121 -3.54 -43.73 24.64
C LYS A 121 -4.09 -42.50 25.35
N ASN A 122 -4.39 -42.65 26.65
CA ASN A 122 -4.94 -41.57 27.46
C ASN A 122 -3.90 -40.45 27.69
N ILE A 123 -2.63 -40.82 27.87
CA ILE A 123 -1.52 -39.85 27.99
C ILE A 123 -1.29 -39.13 26.66
N TRP A 124 -1.33 -39.85 25.54
CA TRP A 124 -1.11 -39.28 24.21
C TRP A 124 -2.18 -38.24 23.82
N LEU A 125 -3.47 -38.53 24.10
CA LEU A 125 -4.58 -37.60 23.84
C LEU A 125 -4.47 -36.30 24.66
N ILE A 126 -4.02 -36.38 25.92
CA ILE A 126 -3.87 -35.20 26.78
C ILE A 126 -2.74 -34.28 26.28
N VAL A 127 -1.64 -34.85 25.79
CA VAL A 127 -0.47 -34.08 25.37
C VAL A 127 -0.67 -33.43 23.99
N PHE A 128 -1.41 -34.07 23.09
CA PHE A 128 -1.49 -33.66 21.68
C PHE A 128 -2.78 -32.93 21.26
N LEU A 129 -3.88 -33.02 22.02
CA LEU A 129 -5.16 -32.33 21.71
C LEU A 129 -5.45 -31.10 22.58
N ILE A 130 -4.62 -30.80 23.58
CA ILE A 130 -4.83 -29.67 24.53
C ILE A 130 -3.83 -28.51 24.28
N ASN A 131 -2.92 -28.63 23.32
CA ASN A 131 -2.20 -27.49 22.70
C ASN A 131 -2.73 -27.25 21.29
#